data_AF-A0A244CR27-F1
#
_entry.id   AF-A0A244CR27-F1
#
_cell.length_a   1.000
_cell.length_b   1.000
_cell.length_c   1.000
_cell.angle_alpha   90.00
_cell.angle_beta   90.00
_cell.angle_gamma   90.00
#
_symmetry.space_group_name_H-M   'P 1'
#
loop_
_entity.id
_entity.type
_entity.pdbx_description
1 polymer ?
#
loop_
_entity_poly.entity_id
_entity_poly.type
_entity_poly.pdbx_seq_one_letter_code
_entity_poly.pdbx_strand_id
1 'polypeptide(L)'
;MFKSLITVSALLVSTQVVASNQHDFIAMNESVDTQICIVAAKQGFNAARDFASENGQYISRYNPNFYCNGQRINEFSANFTRVASQAQSEVKQVSLFAADEKHESNICVAAAKEGLAVVKSKTDAKQIKCNGESITRFVKRYADKVAI
;
A
#
# COMPACT_ATOMS: atom_id res chain seq x y z
N MET A 1 38.40 -47.99 20.41
CA MET A 1 38.59 -46.99 19.33
C MET A 1 37.23 -46.73 18.68
N PHE A 2 36.53 -45.66 19.07
CA PHE A 2 35.24 -45.29 18.47
C PHE A 2 35.48 -44.23 17.39
N LYS A 3 35.26 -44.60 16.13
CA LYS A 3 35.30 -43.68 14.98
C LYS A 3 34.00 -42.88 14.96
N SER A 4 34.07 -41.60 15.26
CA SER A 4 32.95 -40.67 15.19
C SER A 4 32.70 -40.29 13.72
N LEU A 5 31.49 -40.52 13.22
CA LEU A 5 31.03 -40.09 11.90
C LEU A 5 30.40 -38.70 12.05
N ILE A 6 31.06 -37.66 11.54
CA ILE A 6 30.49 -36.31 11.48
C ILE A 6 29.70 -36.19 10.19
N THR A 7 28.37 -36.22 10.29
CA THR A 7 27.47 -35.94 9.17
C THR A 7 27.26 -34.42 9.10
N VAL A 8 27.80 -33.78 8.06
CA VAL A 8 27.59 -32.35 7.80
C VAL A 8 26.28 -32.19 7.03
N SER A 9 25.24 -31.71 7.70
CA SER A 9 23.97 -31.33 7.06
C SER A 9 24.12 -29.96 6.40
N ALA A 10 24.12 -29.93 5.07
CA ALA A 10 24.10 -28.70 4.30
C ALA A 10 22.70 -28.04 4.41
N LEU A 11 22.62 -26.90 5.10
CA LEU A 11 21.43 -26.06 5.14
C LEU A 11 21.29 -25.34 3.79
N LEU A 12 20.31 -25.78 2.99
CA LEU A 12 19.89 -25.06 1.80
C LEU A 12 19.13 -23.79 2.22
N VAL A 13 19.79 -22.64 2.17
CA VAL A 13 19.14 -21.35 2.35
C VAL A 13 18.49 -20.98 1.01
N SER A 14 17.18 -21.21 0.89
CA SER A 14 16.40 -20.71 -0.24
C SER A 14 16.25 -19.20 -0.12
N THR A 15 17.03 -18.44 -0.88
CA THR A 15 16.82 -17.00 -1.05
C THR A 15 15.53 -16.82 -1.86
N GLN A 16 14.43 -16.49 -1.20
CA GLN A 16 13.24 -15.98 -1.90
C GLN A 16 13.59 -14.64 -2.56
N VAL A 17 13.73 -14.66 -3.87
CA VAL A 17 13.83 -13.45 -4.69
C VAL A 17 12.45 -12.81 -4.68
N VAL A 18 12.29 -11.71 -3.94
CA VAL A 18 11.09 -10.88 -4.00
C VAL A 18 11.13 -10.16 -5.35
N ALA A 19 10.31 -10.61 -6.30
CA ALA A 19 10.12 -9.88 -7.56
C ALA A 19 9.38 -8.56 -7.24
N SER A 20 10.13 -7.47 -7.15
CA SER A 20 9.59 -6.12 -7.22
C SER A 20 8.98 -5.92 -8.60
N ASN A 21 7.67 -5.65 -8.69
CA ASN A 21 7.03 -5.20 -9.91
C ASN A 21 7.47 -3.75 -10.21
N GLN A 22 8.77 -3.54 -10.45
CA GLN A 22 9.22 -2.33 -11.10
C GLN A 22 8.76 -2.43 -12.54
N HIS A 23 7.73 -1.66 -12.89
CA HIS A 23 7.55 -1.29 -14.28
C HIS A 23 8.83 -0.56 -14.71
N ASP A 24 9.59 -1.17 -15.61
CA ASP A 24 10.78 -0.56 -16.17
C ASP A 24 10.33 0.60 -17.07
N PHE A 25 10.34 1.80 -16.51
CA PHE A 25 10.16 3.02 -17.28
C PHE A 25 11.43 3.26 -18.10
N ILE A 26 11.35 3.01 -19.40
CA ILE A 26 12.43 3.27 -20.34
C ILE A 26 12.41 4.74 -20.72
N ALA A 27 13.50 5.46 -20.45
CA ALA A 27 13.67 6.81 -20.92
C ALA A 27 13.80 6.80 -22.46
N MET A 28 12.93 7.52 -23.17
CA MET A 28 13.08 7.68 -24.63
C MET A 28 14.30 8.52 -24.99
N ASN A 29 14.73 9.42 -24.09
CA ASN A 29 15.93 10.23 -24.20
C ASN A 29 16.34 10.77 -22.81
N GLU A 30 17.45 11.50 -22.74
CA GLU A 30 17.99 12.04 -21.49
C GLU A 30 17.40 13.41 -21.11
N SER A 31 16.36 13.89 -21.80
CA SER A 31 15.77 15.20 -21.52
C SER A 31 15.23 15.27 -20.09
N VAL A 32 15.28 16.49 -19.53
CA VAL A 32 14.66 16.82 -18.25
C VAL A 32 13.19 16.42 -18.24
N ASP A 33 12.48 16.64 -19.36
CA ASP A 33 11.06 16.28 -19.51
C ASP A 33 10.82 14.77 -19.32
N THR A 34 11.68 13.94 -19.91
CA THR A 34 11.61 12.48 -19.76
C THR A 34 11.88 12.05 -18.32
N GLN A 35 12.85 12.68 -17.66
CA GLN A 35 13.15 12.40 -16.26
C GLN A 35 12.00 12.83 -15.33
N ILE A 36 11.37 13.98 -15.59
CA ILE A 36 10.16 14.42 -14.88
C ILE A 36 9.07 13.34 -14.96
N CYS A 37 8.83 12.76 -16.14
CA CYS A 37 7.86 11.68 -16.31
C CYS A 37 8.23 10.41 -15.52
N ILE A 38 9.51 10.02 -15.52
CA ILE A 38 9.98 8.86 -14.75
C ILE A 38 9.78 9.08 -13.25
N VAL A 39 10.13 10.26 -12.74
CA VAL A 39 9.91 10.64 -11.33
C VAL A 39 8.42 10.62 -11.01
N ALA A 40 7.57 11.17 -11.88
CA ALA A 40 6.12 11.18 -11.71
C ALA A 40 5.53 9.77 -11.60
N ALA A 41 6.05 8.83 -12.39
CA ALA A 41 5.58 7.46 -12.42
C ALA A 41 6.00 6.67 -11.17
N LYS A 42 7.25 6.87 -10.70
CA LYS A 42 7.83 6.12 -9.58
C LYS A 42 7.49 6.70 -8.22
N GLN A 43 7.44 8.02 -8.10
CA GLN A 43 7.44 8.73 -6.81
C GLN A 43 6.23 9.66 -6.63
N GLY A 44 5.39 9.80 -7.66
CA GLY A 44 4.21 10.64 -7.57
C GLY A 44 4.41 12.07 -8.09
N PHE A 45 3.29 12.77 -8.28
CA PHE A 45 3.26 14.12 -8.86
C PHE A 45 4.06 15.16 -8.05
N ASN A 46 4.06 15.09 -6.72
CA ASN A 46 4.75 16.07 -5.89
C ASN A 46 6.27 15.99 -6.09
N ALA A 47 6.84 14.78 -6.06
CA ALA A 47 8.25 14.55 -6.31
C ALA A 47 8.65 15.02 -7.72
N ALA A 48 7.81 14.78 -8.72
CA ALA A 48 8.05 15.25 -10.09
C ALA A 48 8.04 16.79 -10.17
N ARG A 49 7.19 17.45 -9.38
CA ARG A 49 7.13 18.91 -9.35
C ARG A 49 8.35 19.52 -8.70
N ASP A 50 8.83 18.90 -7.63
CA ASP A 50 10.04 19.35 -6.94
C ASP A 50 11.26 19.17 -7.87
N PHE A 51 11.40 18.00 -8.51
CA PHE A 51 12.43 17.76 -9.53
C PHE A 51 12.35 18.72 -10.71
N ALA A 52 11.15 19.00 -11.24
CA ALA A 52 10.98 19.97 -12.32
C ALA A 52 11.48 21.36 -11.90
N SER A 53 11.11 21.81 -10.69
CA SER A 53 11.53 23.11 -10.16
C SER A 53 13.04 23.22 -9.99
N GLU A 54 13.70 22.15 -9.50
CA GLU A 54 15.16 22.08 -9.38
C GLU A 54 15.86 22.17 -10.74
N ASN A 55 15.19 21.74 -11.80
CA ASN A 55 15.70 21.77 -13.18
C ASN A 55 15.13 22.94 -14.01
N GLY A 56 14.60 23.98 -13.36
CA GLY A 56 14.15 25.20 -14.02
C GLY A 56 12.84 25.08 -14.80
N GLN A 57 12.07 24.01 -14.58
CA GLN A 57 10.77 23.78 -15.18
C GLN A 57 9.63 23.93 -14.19
N TYR A 58 8.49 24.41 -14.67
CA TYR A 58 7.28 24.51 -13.88
C TYR A 58 6.22 23.53 -14.38
N ILE A 59 5.78 22.64 -13.49
CA ILE A 59 4.63 21.78 -13.72
C ILE A 59 3.57 22.02 -12.65
N SER A 60 2.30 21.97 -13.04
CA SER A 60 1.17 22.22 -12.15
C SER A 60 0.13 21.13 -12.27
N ARG A 61 -0.56 20.87 -11.16
CA ARG A 61 -1.70 19.96 -11.12
C ARG A 61 -2.89 20.52 -11.91
N TYR A 62 -2.95 21.85 -12.06
CA TYR A 62 -4.10 22.57 -12.61
C TYR A 62 -3.79 23.27 -13.94
N ASN A 63 -2.51 23.44 -14.30
CA ASN A 63 -2.11 24.00 -15.59
C ASN A 63 -1.60 22.85 -16.50
N PRO A 64 -2.37 22.43 -17.51
CA PRO A 64 -2.21 21.14 -18.19
C PRO A 64 -1.06 21.07 -19.22
N ASN A 65 -0.09 21.99 -19.21
CA ASN A 65 0.89 22.09 -20.30
C ASN A 65 1.99 21.01 -20.30
N PHE A 66 1.94 20.03 -19.39
CA PHE A 66 2.97 18.99 -19.29
C PHE A 66 2.35 17.59 -19.38
N TYR A 67 2.85 16.80 -20.33
CA TYR A 67 2.32 15.49 -20.68
C TYR A 67 3.40 14.42 -20.65
N CYS A 68 3.03 13.25 -20.16
CA CYS A 68 3.82 12.02 -20.20
C CYS A 68 3.06 10.99 -21.04
N ASN A 69 3.64 10.57 -22.17
CA ASN A 69 3.02 9.64 -23.11
C ASN A 69 1.58 10.04 -23.51
N GLY A 70 1.36 11.32 -23.77
CA GLY A 70 0.05 11.87 -24.15
C GLY A 70 -0.95 12.02 -23.00
N GLN A 71 -0.58 11.65 -21.77
CA GLN A 71 -1.41 11.83 -20.58
C GLN A 71 -0.93 13.01 -19.75
N ARG A 72 -1.84 13.74 -19.11
CA ARG A 72 -1.45 14.81 -18.17
C ARG A 72 -0.63 14.21 -17.03
N ILE A 73 0.42 14.90 -16.61
CA ILE A 73 1.38 14.38 -15.62
C ILE A 73 0.74 13.94 -14.29
N ASN A 74 -0.32 14.61 -13.84
CA ASN A 74 -1.07 14.24 -12.64
C ASN A 74 -1.83 12.91 -12.80
N GLU A 75 -2.43 12.68 -13.97
CA GLU A 75 -3.16 11.47 -14.32
C GLU A 75 -2.20 10.31 -14.55
N PHE A 76 -1.14 10.57 -15.32
CA PHE A 76 -0.05 9.64 -15.55
C PHE A 76 0.52 9.15 -14.21
N SER A 77 0.90 10.07 -13.33
CA SER A 77 1.42 9.74 -12.01
C SER A 77 0.44 8.91 -11.17
N ALA A 78 -0.84 9.26 -11.17
CA ALA A 78 -1.86 8.53 -10.42
C ALA A 78 -2.04 7.09 -10.94
N ASN A 79 -1.90 6.86 -12.24
CA ASN A 79 -1.99 5.52 -12.82
C ASN A 79 -0.86 4.61 -12.34
N PHE A 80 0.37 5.11 -12.22
CA PHE A 80 1.54 4.30 -11.86
C PHE A 80 1.83 4.25 -10.36
N THR A 81 1.53 5.31 -9.61
CA THR A 81 1.64 5.29 -8.14
C THR A 81 0.67 4.27 -7.53
N ARG A 82 -0.51 4.10 -8.13
CA ARG A 82 -1.47 3.04 -7.74
C ARG A 82 -0.88 1.64 -7.92
N VAL A 83 -0.10 1.42 -8.98
CA VAL A 83 0.52 0.11 -9.23
C VAL A 83 1.71 -0.13 -8.29
N ALA A 84 2.51 0.89 -8.00
CA ALA A 84 3.58 0.80 -6.99
C ALA A 84 3.03 0.49 -5.57
N SER A 85 1.89 1.08 -5.19
CA SER A 85 1.23 0.77 -3.91
C SER A 85 0.58 -0.63 -3.85
N GLN A 86 0.33 -1.25 -5.00
CA GLN A 86 -0.17 -2.63 -5.09
C GLN A 86 0.97 -3.66 -5.13
N ALA A 87 2.16 -3.26 -5.57
CA ALA A 87 3.35 -4.12 -5.61
C ALA A 87 4.03 -4.31 -4.24
N GLN A 88 3.68 -3.51 -3.24
CA GLN A 88 4.30 -3.57 -1.92
C GLN A 88 3.29 -3.22 -0.82
N SER A 89 2.27 -4.06 -0.67
CA SER A 89 1.60 -4.20 0.62
C SER A 89 1.79 -5.64 1.07
N GLU A 90 2.95 -5.93 1.67
CA GLU A 90 2.98 -6.99 2.67
C GLU A 90 2.03 -6.51 3.76
N VAL A 91 0.79 -6.99 3.71
CA VAL A 91 -0.23 -6.54 4.65
C VAL A 91 0.22 -7.00 6.03
N LYS A 92 0.82 -6.08 6.80
CA LYS A 92 1.21 -6.34 8.17
C LYS A 92 -0.03 -6.79 8.92
N GLN A 93 -0.05 -8.07 9.23
CA GLN A 93 -1.11 -8.69 10.00
C GLN A 93 -1.13 -8.04 11.38
N VAL A 94 -2.30 -7.60 11.82
CA VAL A 94 -2.52 -7.00 13.13
C VAL A 94 -3.49 -7.88 13.91
N SER A 95 -3.18 -8.12 15.17
CA SER A 95 -4.11 -8.76 16.10
C SER A 95 -4.96 -7.68 16.76
N LEU A 96 -6.28 -7.84 16.70
CA LEU A 96 -7.24 -6.98 17.39
C LEU A 96 -7.79 -7.69 18.62
N PHE A 97 -7.87 -6.94 19.72
CA PHE A 97 -8.42 -7.41 20.99
C PHE A 97 -9.43 -6.38 21.52
N ALA A 98 -10.41 -6.86 22.29
CA ALA A 98 -11.36 -5.99 22.95
C ALA A 98 -10.64 -5.25 24.10
N ALA A 99 -10.86 -3.94 24.20
CA ALA A 99 -10.24 -3.13 25.25
C ALA A 99 -10.89 -3.37 26.63
N ASP A 100 -12.15 -3.82 26.64
CA ASP A 100 -12.93 -4.16 27.82
C ASP A 100 -13.94 -5.28 27.49
N GLU A 101 -14.65 -5.77 28.51
CA GLU A 101 -15.65 -6.84 28.37
C GLU A 101 -16.99 -6.36 27.80
N LYS A 102 -17.10 -5.09 27.37
CA LYS A 102 -18.36 -4.56 26.88
C LYS A 102 -18.74 -5.18 25.55
N HIS A 103 -20.05 -5.28 25.33
CA HIS A 103 -20.61 -5.85 24.11
C HIS A 103 -20.13 -5.12 22.86
N GLU A 104 -19.99 -3.80 22.92
CA GLU A 104 -19.54 -2.94 21.82
C GLU A 104 -18.09 -3.24 21.42
N SER A 105 -17.19 -3.42 22.39
CA SER A 105 -15.78 -3.77 22.14
C SER A 105 -15.65 -5.13 21.45
N ASN A 106 -16.45 -6.11 21.89
CA ASN A 106 -16.49 -7.43 21.29
C ASN A 106 -17.07 -7.40 19.86
N ILE A 107 -18.11 -6.59 19.62
CA ILE A 107 -18.66 -6.41 18.27
C ILE A 107 -17.61 -5.79 17.33
N CYS A 108 -16.81 -4.83 17.79
CA CYS A 108 -15.77 -4.21 16.96
C CYS A 108 -14.72 -5.23 16.50
N VAL A 109 -14.28 -6.12 17.39
CA VAL A 109 -13.33 -7.18 17.05
C VAL A 109 -13.96 -8.21 16.12
N ALA A 110 -15.16 -8.68 16.42
CA ALA A 110 -15.87 -9.65 15.60
C ALA A 110 -16.13 -9.09 14.19
N ALA A 111 -16.58 -7.84 14.07
CA ALA A 111 -16.87 -7.23 12.78
C ALA A 111 -15.61 -7.02 11.94
N ALA A 112 -14.45 -6.77 12.56
CA ALA A 112 -13.19 -6.66 11.83
C ALA A 112 -12.67 -8.01 11.33
N LYS A 113 -13.00 -9.12 12.02
CA LYS A 113 -12.64 -10.50 11.63
C LYS A 113 -13.61 -11.10 10.62
N GLU A 114 -14.90 -10.89 10.83
CA GLU A 114 -15.98 -11.62 10.15
C GLU A 114 -16.81 -10.71 9.23
N GLY A 115 -16.53 -9.42 9.22
CA GLY A 115 -17.26 -8.42 8.46
C GLY A 115 -18.53 -7.91 9.15
N LEU A 116 -19.26 -7.01 8.50
CA LEU A 116 -20.41 -6.32 9.10
C LEU A 116 -21.65 -7.19 9.32
N ALA A 117 -21.66 -8.45 8.86
CA ALA A 117 -22.79 -9.36 9.03
C ALA A 117 -23.08 -9.69 10.50
N VAL A 118 -22.07 -9.59 11.37
CA VAL A 118 -22.22 -9.78 12.82
C VAL A 118 -23.05 -8.68 13.50
N VAL A 119 -23.25 -7.55 12.82
CA VAL A 119 -24.07 -6.44 13.31
C VAL A 119 -25.52 -6.65 12.86
N LYS A 120 -26.39 -7.03 13.80
CA LYS A 120 -27.77 -7.48 13.55
C LYS A 120 -28.65 -6.49 12.78
N SER A 121 -28.38 -5.17 12.87
CA SER A 121 -29.10 -4.18 12.07
C SER A 121 -28.21 -3.03 11.56
N LYS A 122 -28.61 -2.46 10.42
CA LYS A 122 -27.97 -1.26 9.84
C LYS A 122 -28.09 -0.03 10.75
N THR A 123 -29.10 0.02 11.61
CA THR A 123 -29.29 1.10 12.58
C THR A 123 -28.27 0.97 13.71
N ASP A 124 -28.03 -0.25 14.20
CA ASP A 124 -27.02 -0.53 15.22
C ASP A 124 -25.61 -0.24 14.70
N ALA A 125 -25.34 -0.58 13.43
CA ALA A 125 -24.08 -0.26 12.78
C ALA A 125 -23.78 1.25 12.72
N LYS A 126 -24.80 2.12 12.69
CA LYS A 126 -24.60 3.59 12.70
C LYS A 126 -24.22 4.12 14.08
N GLN A 127 -24.62 3.41 15.14
CA GLN A 127 -24.40 3.83 16.53
C GLN A 127 -23.08 3.31 17.10
N ILE A 128 -22.60 2.16 16.60
CA ILE A 128 -21.37 1.55 17.11
C ILE A 128 -20.13 2.31 16.62
N LYS A 129 -19.30 2.71 17.58
CA LYS A 129 -17.99 3.31 17.34
C LYS A 129 -16.88 2.40 17.86
N CYS A 130 -15.91 2.11 16.99
CA CYS A 130 -14.71 1.35 17.28
C CYS A 130 -13.52 2.31 17.25
N ASN A 131 -12.87 2.52 18.40
CA ASN A 131 -11.78 3.49 18.56
C ASN A 131 -12.13 4.90 18.04
N GLY A 132 -13.37 5.35 18.31
CA GLY A 132 -13.87 6.66 17.88
C GLY A 132 -14.33 6.75 16.41
N GLU A 133 -14.12 5.70 15.60
CA GLU A 133 -14.59 5.64 14.21
C GLU A 133 -15.87 4.81 14.09
N SER A 134 -16.70 5.05 13.08
CA SER A 134 -17.86 4.18 12.82
C SER A 134 -17.41 2.76 12.48
N ILE A 135 -18.16 1.76 12.91
CA ILE A 135 -17.84 0.35 12.67
C ILE A 135 -17.59 0.04 11.19
N THR A 136 -18.33 0.65 10.26
CA THR A 136 -18.10 0.48 8.81
C THR A 136 -16.71 0.95 8.36
N ARG A 137 -16.24 2.10 8.88
CA ARG A 137 -14.89 2.60 8.56
C ARG A 137 -13.81 1.75 9.22
N PHE A 138 -14.06 1.33 10.46
CA PHE A 138 -13.18 0.44 11.19
C PHE A 138 -12.99 -0.89 10.46
N VAL A 139 -14.08 -1.58 10.09
CA VAL A 139 -14.01 -2.83 9.31
C VAL A 139 -13.26 -2.63 8.00
N LYS A 140 -13.57 -1.57 7.24
CA LYS A 140 -12.86 -1.29 5.98
C LYS A 140 -11.35 -1.09 6.17
N ARG A 141 -10.92 -0.53 7.30
CA ARG A 141 -9.51 -0.26 7.62
C ARG A 141 -8.73 -1.55 7.93
N TYR A 142 -9.42 -2.57 8.44
CA TYR A 142 -8.81 -3.77 9.02
C TYR A 142 -9.17 -5.08 8.30
N ALA A 143 -10.15 -5.09 7.39
CA ALA A 143 -10.65 -6.30 6.72
C ALA A 143 -9.56 -7.10 5.98
N ASP A 144 -8.50 -6.44 5.49
CA ASP A 144 -7.36 -7.06 4.82
C ASP A 144 -6.19 -7.35 5.77
N LYS A 145 -6.22 -6.84 7.00
CA LYS A 145 -5.08 -6.80 7.94
C LYS A 145 -5.24 -7.68 9.17
N VAL A 146 -6.42 -8.20 9.45
CA VAL A 146 -6.63 -9.01 10.65
C VAL A 146 -6.20 -10.44 10.38
N ALA A 147 -5.28 -10.95 11.21
CA ALA A 147 -4.96 -12.37 11.23
C ALA A 147 -6.20 -13.14 11.70
N ILE A 148 -6.70 -14.04 10.85
CA ILE A 148 -7.85 -14.92 11.13
C ILE A 148 -7.37 -16.10 11.98
#